data_AF-A0A3D4NZE6-F1
#
_entry.id   AF-A0A3D4NZE6-F1
#
_cell.length_a   1.000
_cell.length_b   1.000
_cell.length_c   1.000
_cell.angle_alpha   90.00
_cell.angle_beta   90.00
_cell.angle_gamma   90.00
#
_symmetry.space_group_name_H-M   'P 1'
#
loop_
_entity.id
_entity.type
_entity.pdbx_description
1 polymer ?
#
loop_
_entity_poly.entity_id
_entity_poly.type
_entity_poly.pdbx_seq_one_letter_code
_entity_poly.pdbx_strand_id
1 'polypeptide(L)'
;MIMKRTVLRVLLVPVLASFIGFASGQDADLSGTWDGHAVTSDGTEVPLILTLKKAEAGYGGTVNAMGQDLSLENAKFENGTMTFEFLFSP
;
A
#
# COMPACT_ATOMS: atom_id res chain seq x y z
N MET A 1 69.34 18.09 14.87
CA MET A 1 68.95 18.10 16.30
C MET A 1 67.45 17.89 16.38
N ILE A 2 67.03 16.92 17.18
CA ILE A 2 65.70 16.29 17.21
C ILE A 2 64.83 16.91 18.33
N MET A 3 63.50 16.88 18.12
CA MET A 3 62.38 16.91 19.10
C MET A 3 61.89 18.31 19.56
N LYS A 4 60.59 18.61 19.78
CA LYS A 4 59.48 17.80 20.32
C LYS A 4 58.07 18.25 19.86
N ARG A 5 57.31 17.29 19.30
CA ARG A 5 55.93 16.87 19.64
C ARG A 5 54.88 17.95 20.00
N THR A 6 53.85 18.08 19.16
CA THR A 6 52.45 18.16 19.63
C THR A 6 51.55 17.48 18.59
N VAL A 7 51.06 16.30 18.95
CA VAL A 7 50.12 15.51 18.14
C VAL A 7 48.72 15.99 18.51
N LEU A 8 47.99 16.60 17.57
CA LEU A 8 46.55 16.87 17.74
C LEU A 8 45.77 15.89 16.86
N ARG A 9 45.44 14.74 17.43
CA ARG A 9 44.44 13.81 16.86
C ARG A 9 43.06 14.37 17.18
N VAL A 10 42.44 15.05 16.22
CA VAL A 10 41.00 15.33 16.27
C VAL A 10 40.29 14.16 15.57
N LEU A 11 39.91 13.18 16.40
CA LEU A 11 39.00 12.11 16.04
C LEU A 11 37.59 12.71 16.15
N LEU A 12 37.02 13.14 15.01
CA LEU A 12 35.60 13.53 14.94
C LEU A 12 34.86 12.45 14.15
N VAL A 13 34.21 11.54 14.86
CA VAL A 13 33.23 10.60 14.31
C VAL A 13 31.85 11.22 14.53
N PRO A 14 31.17 11.76 13.50
CA PRO A 14 29.72 11.86 13.49
C PRO A 14 29.19 10.51 12.96
N VAL A 15 28.75 9.63 13.86
CA VAL A 15 27.33 9.41 14.16
C VAL A 15 26.51 9.04 12.90
N LEU A 16 26.32 7.74 12.74
CA LEU A 16 25.02 7.09 12.50
C LEU A 16 24.11 7.71 11.42
N ALA A 17 24.29 7.29 10.17
CA ALA A 17 23.25 7.21 9.13
C ALA A 17 23.81 6.26 8.06
N SER A 18 23.23 5.11 7.70
CA SER A 18 21.81 4.83 7.55
C SER A 18 21.59 3.34 7.75
N PHE A 19 20.78 2.95 8.74
CA PHE A 19 20.01 1.73 8.62
C PHE A 19 19.04 1.94 7.45
N ILE A 20 19.44 1.61 6.22
CA ILE A 20 18.45 1.25 5.20
C ILE A 20 18.02 -0.16 5.56
N GLY A 21 17.29 -0.27 6.67
CA GLY A 21 16.43 -1.41 6.89
C GLY A 21 15.38 -1.31 5.80
N PHE A 22 15.44 -2.20 4.82
CA PHE A 22 14.30 -2.42 3.96
C PHE A 22 13.12 -2.69 4.89
N ALA A 23 12.18 -1.74 4.95
CA ALA A 23 10.87 -1.95 5.54
C ALA A 23 10.09 -2.90 4.61
N SER A 24 10.62 -4.09 4.35
CA SER A 24 10.02 -5.14 3.55
C SER A 24 9.48 -6.17 4.52
N GLY A 25 8.23 -5.99 4.94
CA GLY A 25 7.59 -6.96 5.84
C GLY A 25 6.28 -6.50 6.47
N GLN A 26 5.90 -5.23 6.32
CA GLN A 26 4.54 -4.83 6.65
C GLN A 26 3.67 -5.05 5.43
N ASP A 27 2.84 -6.09 5.44
CA ASP A 27 1.75 -6.23 4.47
C ASP A 27 0.97 -4.92 4.46
N ALA A 28 0.88 -4.29 3.28
CA ALA A 28 0.12 -3.07 3.12
C ALA A 28 -1.32 -3.32 3.61
N ASP A 29 -1.77 -2.53 4.58
CA ASP A 29 -3.17 -2.53 4.97
C ASP A 29 -3.94 -1.72 3.94
N LEU A 30 -4.75 -2.41 3.15
CA LEU A 30 -5.59 -1.80 2.12
C LEU A 30 -6.97 -1.38 2.65
N SER A 31 -7.22 -1.54 3.96
CA SER A 31 -8.49 -1.14 4.57
C SER A 31 -8.73 0.35 4.37
N GLY A 32 -9.94 0.71 3.95
CA GLY A 32 -10.30 2.09 3.65
C GLY A 32 -11.33 2.20 2.55
N THR A 33 -11.62 3.44 2.17
CA THR A 33 -12.49 3.78 1.04
C THR A 33 -11.63 4.32 -0.09
N TRP A 34 -11.87 3.80 -1.29
CA TRP A 34 -11.09 4.07 -2.48
C TRP A 34 -12.04 4.56 -3.58
N ASP A 35 -11.71 5.70 -4.18
CA ASP A 35 -12.38 6.18 -5.38
C ASP A 35 -11.76 5.52 -6.62
N GLY A 36 -12.61 4.98 -7.49
CA GLY A 36 -12.23 4.34 -8.73
C GLY A 36 -13.19 4.67 -9.87
N HIS A 37 -12.85 4.20 -11.06
CA HIS A 37 -13.73 4.25 -12.22
C HIS A 37 -13.55 2.98 -13.06
N ALA A 38 -14.63 2.52 -13.69
CA ALA A 38 -14.59 1.52 -14.74
C ALA A 38 -14.90 2.17 -16.09
N VAL A 39 -14.25 1.67 -17.15
CA VAL A 39 -14.54 2.08 -18.53
C VAL A 39 -15.27 0.92 -19.20
N THR A 40 -16.50 1.15 -19.63
CA THR A 40 -17.31 0.17 -20.36
C THR A 40 -16.86 0.05 -21.82
N SER A 41 -17.35 -0.97 -22.52
CA SER A 41 -16.99 -1.22 -23.93
C SER A 41 -17.42 -0.10 -24.89
N ASP A 42 -18.41 0.71 -24.51
CA ASP A 42 -18.84 1.91 -25.26
C ASP A 42 -18.08 3.18 -24.88
N GLY A 43 -17.09 3.09 -23.98
CA GLY A 43 -16.26 4.20 -23.53
C GLY A 43 -16.85 5.02 -22.39
N THR A 44 -17.98 4.60 -21.81
CA THR A 44 -18.58 5.30 -20.66
C THR A 44 -17.74 5.06 -19.40
N GLU A 45 -17.46 6.14 -18.66
CA GLU A 45 -16.86 6.06 -17.33
C GLU A 45 -17.95 5.89 -16.27
N VAL A 46 -17.81 4.84 -15.46
CA VAL A 46 -18.69 4.53 -14.33
C VAL A 46 -17.91 4.75 -13.04
N PRO A 47 -18.29 5.72 -12.18
CA PRO A 47 -17.63 5.90 -10.90
C PRO A 47 -17.88 4.70 -9.99
N LEU A 48 -16.84 4.28 -9.28
CA LEU A 48 -16.87 3.18 -8.32
C LEU A 48 -16.35 3.66 -6.98
N ILE A 49 -17.03 3.30 -5.90
CA ILE A 49 -16.53 3.51 -4.52
C ILE A 49 -16.28 2.14 -3.91
N LEU A 50 -15.00 1.79 -3.72
CA LEU A 50 -14.59 0.53 -3.11
C LEU A 50 -14.33 0.74 -1.62
N THR A 51 -15.01 -0.01 -0.77
CA THR A 51 -14.73 -0.04 0.68
C THR A 51 -14.13 -1.39 1.05
N LEU A 52 -12.87 -1.40 1.49
CA LEU A 52 -12.16 -2.59 1.92
C LEU A 52 -12.04 -2.63 3.44
N LYS A 53 -12.17 -3.83 4.00
CA LYS A 53 -11.91 -4.13 5.40
C LYS A 53 -11.07 -5.39 5.48
N LYS A 54 -10.00 -5.35 6.25
CA LYS A 54 -9.21 -6.54 6.58
C LYS A 54 -10.06 -7.54 7.36
N ALA A 55 -10.03 -8.80 6.94
CA ALA A 55 -10.71 -9.93 7.56
C ALA A 55 -9.68 -11.02 7.90
N GLU A 56 -10.10 -12.06 8.64
CA GLU A 56 -9.19 -13.14 9.06
C GLU A 56 -8.48 -13.84 7.88
N ALA A 57 -9.19 -14.00 6.75
CA ALA A 57 -8.71 -14.72 5.56
C ALA A 57 -8.29 -13.80 4.39
N GLY A 58 -8.16 -12.49 4.61
CA GLY A 58 -7.80 -11.54 3.56
C GLY A 58 -8.54 -10.22 3.68
N TYR A 59 -9.32 -9.87 2.66
CA TYR A 59 -10.13 -8.65 2.63
C TYR A 59 -11.59 -9.00 2.35
N GLY A 60 -12.49 -8.20 2.90
CA GLY A 60 -13.89 -8.16 2.52
C GLY A 60 -14.29 -6.71 2.23
N GLY A 61 -15.51 -6.49 1.74
CA GLY A 61 -15.90 -5.15 1.39
C GLY A 61 -17.14 -5.04 0.54
N THR A 62 -17.37 -3.83 0.05
CA THR A 62 -18.39 -3.51 -0.94
C THR A 62 -17.79 -2.67 -2.05
N VAL A 63 -18.37 -2.77 -3.25
CA VAL A 63 -18.20 -1.80 -4.32
C VAL A 63 -19.55 -1.12 -4.56
N ASN A 64 -19.60 0.20 -4.46
CA ASN A 64 -20.72 0.97 -4.96
C ASN A 64 -20.51 1.20 -6.46
N ALA A 65 -21.39 0.66 -7.29
CA ALA A 65 -21.39 0.86 -8.73
C ALA A 65 -22.77 1.33 -9.16
N MET A 66 -22.86 2.47 -9.85
CA MET A 66 -24.13 3.02 -10.35
C MET A 66 -25.21 3.16 -9.26
N GLY A 67 -24.81 3.47 -8.03
CA GLY A 67 -25.72 3.62 -6.89
C GLY A 67 -26.16 2.32 -6.22
N GLN A 68 -25.65 1.16 -6.65
CA GLN A 68 -25.86 -0.13 -6.01
C GLN A 68 -24.64 -0.53 -5.20
N ASP A 69 -24.84 -0.89 -3.93
CA ASP A 69 -23.81 -1.51 -3.10
C ASP A 69 -23.77 -3.01 -3.36
N LEU A 70 -22.66 -3.49 -3.91
CA LEU A 70 -22.43 -4.90 -4.22
C LEU A 70 -21.36 -5.46 -3.29
N SER A 71 -21.62 -6.61 -2.67
CA SER A 71 -20.64 -7.29 -1.84
C SER A 71 -19.49 -7.83 -2.69
N LEU A 72 -18.27 -7.73 -2.17
CA LEU A 72 -17.11 -8.35 -2.79
C LEU A 72 -17.09 -9.85 -2.48
N GLU A 73 -16.75 -10.63 -3.50
CA GLU A 73 -16.51 -12.08 -3.43
C GLU A 73 -15.05 -12.37 -3.78
N ASN A 74 -14.50 -13.45 -3.24
CA ASN A 74 -13.15 -13.95 -3.58
C ASN A 74 -12.03 -12.90 -3.47
N ALA A 75 -12.17 -11.92 -2.57
CA ALA A 75 -11.21 -10.82 -2.40
C ALA A 75 -9.88 -11.30 -1.80
N LYS A 76 -8.78 -11.08 -2.51
CA LYS A 76 -7.42 -11.53 -2.17
C LYS A 76 -6.39 -10.46 -2.46
N PHE A 77 -5.39 -10.35 -1.59
CA PHE A 77 -4.22 -9.50 -1.79
C PHE A 77 -2.96 -10.34 -1.79
N GLU A 78 -2.35 -10.49 -2.96
CA GLU A 78 -1.16 -11.32 -3.16
C GLU A 78 -0.20 -10.58 -4.09
N ASN A 79 1.10 -10.61 -3.79
CA ASN A 79 2.14 -10.00 -4.62
C ASN A 79 1.88 -8.52 -4.99
N GLY A 80 1.32 -7.74 -4.06
CA GLY A 80 1.02 -6.33 -4.29
C GLY A 80 -0.23 -6.07 -5.15
N THR A 81 -1.02 -7.10 -5.47
CA THR A 81 -2.21 -7.00 -6.31
C THR A 81 -3.45 -7.41 -5.52
N MET A 82 -4.46 -6.53 -5.52
CA MET A 82 -5.80 -6.85 -5.00
C MET A 82 -6.66 -7.37 -6.15
N THR A 83 -7.28 -8.53 -5.96
CA THR A 83 -8.28 -9.11 -6.88
C THR A 83 -9.56 -9.41 -6.11
N PHE A 84 -10.71 -9.13 -6.70
CA PHE A 84 -12.02 -9.42 -6.13
C PHE A 84 -13.04 -9.58 -7.27
N GLU A 85 -14.15 -10.22 -6.94
CA GLU A 85 -15.31 -10.43 -7.82
C GLU A 85 -16.53 -9.73 -7.22
N PHE A 86 -17.50 -9.40 -8.04
CA PHE A 86 -18.82 -8.93 -7.60
C PHE A 86 -19.85 -9.28 -8.67
N LEU A 87 -21.06 -9.60 -8.26
CA LEU A 87 -22.16 -9.88 -9.16
C LEU A 87 -22.99 -8.61 -9.37
N PHE A 88 -23.08 -8.18 -10.63
CA PHE A 88 -23.95 -7.08 -11.04
C PHE A 88 -25.09 -7.63 -11.89
N SER A 89 -26.34 -7.36 -11.48
CA SER A 89 -27.54 -7.66 -12.25
C SER A 89 -28.25 -6.34 -12.57
N PRO A 90 -28.22 -5.88 -13.84
CA PRO A 90 -28.95 -4.69 -14.27
C PRO A 90 -30.47 -4.86 -14.22
#